data_AF-K0DTH3-F1
#
_entry.id   AF-K0DTH3-F1
#
_cell.length_a   1.000
_cell.length_b   1.000
_cell.length_c   1.000
_cell.angle_alpha   90.00
_cell.angle_beta   90.00
_cell.angle_gamma   90.00
#
_symmetry.space_group_name_H-M   'P 1'
#
loop_
_entity.id
_entity.type
_entity.pdbx_description
1 polymer ?
#
loop_
_entity_poly.entity_id
_entity_poly.type
_entity_poly.pdbx_seq_one_letter_code
_entity_poly.pdbx_strand_id
1 'polypeptide(L)'
;MTTTNSVQFPGEAGTPVPLQEAQLSESTAPVRRQSTLRKVKEAAKSLLPAPVFLALLHHKEIGRYPNLFRPTTFNEKILQKNLRPDPWFAELTDKIAVRGYVASKLGEQHVIPLLAAPDGFTKEVFDALPNSFVMKANHGSTYVEVVRDKSARSFEQLRELANHWLTLDFYKIAREKHYRQIKPRIFFEQLLLDQSGQIPADYKLHCFGGRSGRPHIYILVISDRFGSNTRGDIYDADWNHLDMAIGAYKPSPEPAPRPANLDAILSAARKLCADFDYVRVDLYAPDNQIYFGELTFTPGAGVLPFTPDRIDYEWGKLVPDAFLSNRPPLPILSDNPA
;
A
#
# COMPACT_ATOMS: atom_id res chain seq x y z
N MET A 1 -12.02 -4.31 33.93
CA MET A 1 -12.90 -4.24 32.75
C MET A 1 -13.08 -2.78 32.39
N THR A 2 -12.31 -2.30 31.42
CA THR A 2 -12.47 -0.95 30.86
C THR A 2 -12.02 -1.06 29.42
N THR A 3 -13.00 -1.23 28.54
CA THR A 3 -12.84 -1.35 27.09
C THR A 3 -12.48 0.02 26.53
N THR A 4 -11.19 0.26 26.32
CA THR A 4 -10.69 1.45 25.61
C THR A 4 -10.93 1.25 24.12
N ASN A 5 -11.85 2.03 23.55
CA ASN A 5 -12.11 2.09 22.11
C ASN A 5 -10.81 2.31 21.33
N SER A 6 -10.43 1.28 20.56
CA SER A 6 -9.28 1.28 19.65
C SER A 6 -9.51 2.27 18.51
N VAL A 7 -8.64 3.27 18.42
CA VAL A 7 -8.48 4.06 17.19
C VAL A 7 -7.83 3.14 16.16
N GLN A 8 -8.62 2.66 15.19
CA GLN A 8 -8.12 1.95 14.00
C GLN A 8 -7.34 2.95 13.15
N PHE A 9 -6.08 2.64 12.87
CA PHE A 9 -5.35 3.25 11.76
C PHE A 9 -5.67 2.44 10.50
N PRO A 10 -6.06 3.08 9.39
CA PRO A 10 -6.20 2.39 8.11
C PRO A 10 -4.79 2.12 7.56
N GLY A 11 -4.18 1.05 8.04
CA GLY A 11 -2.94 0.49 7.52
C GLY A 11 -3.25 -0.85 6.88
N GLU A 12 -3.29 -0.87 5.55
CA GLU A 12 -3.35 -2.04 4.65
C GLU A 12 -4.57 -2.97 4.73
N ALA A 13 -5.23 -3.12 5.87
CA ALA A 13 -6.52 -3.79 5.96
C ALA A 13 -7.60 -2.85 5.39
N GLY A 14 -7.92 -3.01 4.11
CA GLY A 14 -9.11 -2.40 3.52
C GLY A 14 -10.31 -2.84 4.33
N THR A 15 -10.94 -1.92 5.06
CA THR A 15 -12.25 -2.19 5.65
C THR A 15 -13.25 -2.14 4.50
N PRO A 16 -14.01 -3.22 4.19
CA PRO A 16 -15.10 -3.13 3.24
C PRO A 16 -16.12 -2.12 3.77
N VAL A 17 -16.55 -1.19 2.93
CA VAL A 17 -17.83 -0.51 3.15
C VAL A 17 -18.89 -1.61 3.00
N PRO A 18 -19.73 -1.88 4.02
CA PRO A 18 -20.75 -2.91 3.90
C PRO A 18 -21.65 -2.61 2.70
N LEU A 19 -21.80 -3.58 1.80
CA LEU A 19 -22.89 -3.63 0.84
C LEU A 19 -24.18 -3.77 1.65
N GLN A 20 -24.83 -2.65 1.92
CA GLN A 20 -26.19 -2.66 2.44
C GLN A 20 -27.12 -2.69 1.25
N GLU A 21 -27.84 -3.81 1.09
CA GLU A 21 -28.90 -3.98 0.10
C GLU A 21 -29.83 -2.76 0.15
N ALA A 22 -30.12 -2.21 -1.03
CA ALA A 22 -30.97 -1.06 -1.20
C ALA A 22 -32.40 -1.38 -0.75
N GLN A 23 -32.72 -1.04 0.50
CA GLN A 23 -34.09 -0.76 0.91
C GLN A 23 -34.28 0.76 0.90
N LEU A 24 -35.10 1.21 -0.05
CA LEU A 24 -35.61 2.56 -0.16
C LEU A 24 -36.31 2.96 1.14
N SER A 25 -35.64 3.75 1.96
CA SER A 25 -36.30 4.63 2.94
C SER A 25 -35.50 5.91 3.05
N GLU A 26 -36.14 7.04 2.77
CA GLU A 26 -35.59 8.38 2.98
C GLU A 26 -35.11 8.51 4.43
N SER A 27 -33.79 8.49 4.63
CA SER A 27 -33.15 8.77 5.91
C SER A 27 -32.22 9.95 5.74
N THR A 28 -32.72 11.13 6.11
CA THR A 28 -31.92 12.33 6.37
C THR A 28 -31.08 12.10 7.63
N ALA A 29 -29.97 11.36 7.52
CA ALA A 29 -29.01 11.22 8.61
C ALA A 29 -28.03 12.41 8.60
N PRO A 30 -27.85 13.13 9.72
CA PRO A 30 -26.98 14.29 9.76
C PRO A 30 -25.51 13.86 9.69
N VAL A 31 -24.70 14.61 8.94
CA VAL A 31 -23.24 14.51 8.93
C VAL A 31 -22.72 14.53 10.37
N ARG A 32 -22.15 13.41 10.83
CA ARG A 32 -21.70 13.23 12.22
C ARG A 32 -20.58 14.21 12.55
N ARG A 33 -20.90 15.33 13.21
CA ARG A 33 -19.92 16.31 13.72
C ARG A 33 -18.89 15.59 14.61
N GLN A 34 -17.63 15.61 14.22
CA GLN A 34 -16.54 15.09 15.06
C GLN A 34 -16.45 15.90 16.37
N SER A 35 -16.37 15.21 17.51
CA SER A 35 -16.30 15.86 18.83
C SER A 35 -15.04 16.71 18.98
N THR A 36 -15.14 17.85 19.67
CA THR A 36 -14.04 18.81 19.88
C THR A 36 -12.80 18.14 20.49
N LEU A 37 -12.99 17.19 21.42
CA LEU A 37 -11.93 16.38 22.02
C LEU A 37 -11.12 15.58 20.98
N ARG A 38 -11.77 15.03 19.95
CA ARG A 38 -11.08 14.31 18.88
C ARG A 38 -10.23 15.26 18.04
N LYS A 39 -10.75 16.45 17.73
CA LYS A 39 -9.99 17.48 17.00
C LYS A 39 -8.77 17.96 17.76
N VAL A 40 -8.91 18.20 19.08
CA VAL A 40 -7.78 18.58 19.95
C VAL A 40 -6.73 17.46 20.00
N LYS A 41 -7.15 16.20 20.13
CA LYS A 41 -6.24 15.04 20.14
C LYS A 41 -5.46 14.90 18.82
N GLU A 42 -6.13 15.05 17.68
CA GLU A 42 -5.47 14.99 16.36
C GLU A 42 -4.55 16.19 16.14
N ALA A 43 -4.94 17.39 16.56
CA ALA A 43 -4.07 18.56 16.54
C ALA A 43 -2.81 18.33 17.40
N ALA A 44 -2.95 17.85 18.64
CA ALA A 44 -1.83 17.55 19.52
C ALA A 44 -0.87 16.51 18.93
N LYS A 45 -1.40 15.42 18.35
CA LYS A 45 -0.60 14.42 17.63
C LYS A 45 0.16 15.01 16.45
N SER A 46 -0.47 15.92 15.70
CA SER A 46 0.15 16.56 14.54
C SER A 46 1.36 17.43 14.90
N LEU A 47 1.41 17.94 16.13
CA LEU A 47 2.48 18.80 16.65
C LEU A 47 3.65 18.02 17.26
N LEU A 48 3.48 16.73 17.54
CA LEU A 48 4.56 15.91 18.11
C LEU A 48 5.73 15.81 17.12
N PRO A 49 6.98 15.97 17.59
CA PRO A 49 8.17 15.63 16.80
C PRO A 49 8.05 14.21 16.25
N ALA A 50 8.41 14.02 14.98
CA ALA A 50 8.22 12.73 14.29
C ALA A 50 8.80 11.52 15.06
N PRO A 51 10.00 11.59 15.67
CA PRO A 51 10.52 10.46 16.47
C PRO A 51 9.63 10.12 17.68
N VAL A 52 9.07 11.12 18.36
CA VAL A 52 8.20 10.92 19.52
C VAL A 52 6.86 10.32 19.09
N PHE A 53 6.26 10.86 18.02
CA PHE A 53 5.02 10.32 17.45
C PHE A 53 5.19 8.84 17.09
N LEU A 54 6.25 8.52 16.34
CA LEU A 54 6.51 7.16 15.89
C LEU A 54 6.85 6.22 17.05
N ALA A 55 7.57 6.68 18.07
CA ALA A 55 7.85 5.85 19.27
C ALA A 55 6.58 5.50 20.05
N LEU A 56 5.68 6.48 20.24
CA LEU A 56 4.39 6.25 20.90
C LEU A 56 3.48 5.34 20.06
N LEU A 57 3.47 5.52 18.73
CA LEU A 57 2.71 4.67 17.82
C LEU A 57 3.23 3.24 17.82
N HIS A 58 4.55 3.05 17.75
CA HIS A 58 5.18 1.74 17.81
C HIS A 58 4.89 1.04 19.13
N HIS A 59 4.95 1.73 20.27
CA HIS A 59 4.53 1.14 21.55
C HIS A 59 3.05 0.75 21.55
N LYS A 60 2.17 1.56 20.94
CA LYS A 60 0.74 1.25 20.85
C LYS A 60 0.45 0.01 20.00
N GLU A 61 1.08 -0.12 18.83
CA GLU A 61 0.77 -1.19 17.87
C GLU A 61 1.60 -2.46 18.10
N ILE A 62 2.87 -2.33 18.54
CA ILE A 62 3.81 -3.45 18.72
C ILE A 62 3.92 -3.88 20.19
N GLY A 63 3.58 -3.00 21.15
CA GLY A 63 3.66 -3.30 22.59
C GLY A 63 5.04 -3.03 23.23
N ARG A 64 5.99 -2.43 22.48
CA ARG A 64 7.31 -2.04 22.99
C ARG A 64 7.77 -0.71 22.39
N TYR A 65 8.58 0.06 23.11
CA TYR A 65 9.20 1.26 22.54
C TYR A 65 10.34 0.88 21.58
N PRO A 66 10.51 1.58 20.45
CA PRO A 66 11.55 1.27 19.49
C PRO A 66 12.90 1.84 19.93
N ASN A 67 13.98 1.11 19.65
CA ASN A 67 15.34 1.65 19.72
C ASN A 67 15.72 2.32 18.39
N LEU A 68 15.46 3.62 18.28
CA LEU A 68 15.76 4.39 17.06
C LEU A 68 17.26 4.67 16.85
N PHE A 69 18.10 4.46 17.88
CA PHE A 69 19.55 4.69 17.77
C PHE A 69 20.30 3.44 17.33
N ARG A 70 19.88 2.27 17.82
CA ARG A 70 20.43 0.95 17.50
C ARG A 70 19.27 0.00 17.18
N PRO A 71 18.66 0.11 15.99
CA PRO A 71 17.51 -0.69 15.62
C PRO A 71 17.94 -2.15 15.44
N THR A 72 17.17 -3.07 15.99
CA THR A 72 17.44 -4.52 15.89
C THR A 72 16.36 -5.26 15.13
N THR A 73 15.16 -4.70 15.11
CA THR A 73 13.98 -5.30 14.48
C THR A 73 13.64 -4.65 13.16
N PHE A 74 12.89 -5.37 12.33
CA PHE A 74 12.45 -4.90 11.04
C PHE A 74 11.63 -3.61 11.17
N ASN A 75 10.63 -3.58 12.06
CA ASN A 75 9.85 -2.37 12.34
C ASN A 75 10.72 -1.17 12.73
N GLU A 76 11.69 -1.33 13.63
CA GLU A 76 12.61 -0.24 14.01
C GLU A 76 13.45 0.29 12.84
N LYS A 77 13.90 -0.61 11.94
CA LYS A 77 14.63 -0.22 10.73
C LYS A 77 13.73 0.52 9.76
N ILE A 78 12.47 0.11 9.62
CA ILE A 78 11.46 0.86 8.85
C ILE A 78 11.18 2.23 9.46
N LEU A 79 11.10 2.35 10.79
CA LEU A 79 10.93 3.64 11.47
C LEU A 79 12.08 4.61 11.15
N GLN A 80 13.33 4.12 11.14
CA GLN A 80 14.46 4.95 10.72
C GLN A 80 14.31 5.42 9.27
N LYS A 81 13.89 4.53 8.37
CA LYS A 81 13.64 4.84 6.96
C LYS A 81 12.51 5.86 6.77
N ASN A 82 11.50 5.87 7.65
CA ASN A 82 10.47 6.91 7.69
C ASN A 82 11.01 8.28 8.11
N LEU A 83 11.89 8.32 9.10
CA LEU A 83 12.49 9.56 9.60
C LEU A 83 13.50 10.15 8.60
N ARG A 84 14.23 9.28 7.91
CA ARG A 84 15.33 9.63 6.99
C ARG A 84 15.21 8.82 5.69
N PRO A 85 14.15 9.07 4.88
CA PRO A 85 13.99 8.35 3.63
C PRO A 85 15.05 8.78 2.63
N ASP A 86 15.45 7.85 1.77
CA ASP A 86 16.12 8.20 0.53
C ASP A 86 15.21 9.14 -0.29
N PRO A 87 15.69 10.28 -0.79
CA PRO A 87 14.93 11.15 -1.67
C PRO A 87 14.28 10.42 -2.86
N TRP A 88 14.90 9.35 -3.37
CA TRP A 88 14.38 8.57 -4.48
C TRP A 88 13.03 7.88 -4.17
N PHE A 89 12.74 7.60 -2.89
CA PHE A 89 11.47 6.99 -2.51
C PHE A 89 10.26 7.87 -2.84
N ALA A 90 10.40 9.19 -2.91
CA ALA A 90 9.27 10.04 -3.30
C ALA A 90 8.80 9.73 -4.72
N GLU A 91 9.73 9.61 -5.66
CA GLU A 91 9.43 9.31 -7.06
C GLU A 91 8.95 7.86 -7.24
N LEU A 92 9.55 6.91 -6.52
CA LEU A 92 9.21 5.49 -6.62
C LEU A 92 7.92 5.10 -5.88
N THR A 93 7.47 5.91 -4.91
CA THR A 93 6.18 5.70 -4.24
C THR A 93 5.05 6.51 -4.89
N ASP A 94 5.36 7.55 -5.69
CA ASP A 94 4.35 8.23 -6.50
C ASP A 94 3.78 7.25 -7.54
N LYS A 95 2.51 6.88 -7.34
CA LYS A 95 1.81 5.87 -8.14
C LYS A 95 1.71 6.22 -9.64
N ILE A 96 1.92 7.49 -10.00
CA ILE A 96 1.98 7.92 -11.40
C ILE A 96 3.43 7.89 -11.90
N ALA A 97 4.37 8.50 -11.17
CA ALA A 97 5.77 8.61 -11.62
C ALA A 97 6.51 7.27 -11.69
N VAL A 98 6.23 6.35 -10.75
CA VAL A 98 6.88 5.02 -10.69
C VAL A 98 6.67 4.17 -11.94
N ARG A 99 5.62 4.45 -12.72
CA ARG A 99 5.23 3.67 -13.89
C ARG A 99 6.36 3.59 -14.94
N GLY A 100 7.13 4.66 -15.12
CA GLY A 100 8.29 4.68 -16.01
C GLY A 100 9.43 3.77 -15.54
N TYR A 101 9.72 3.75 -14.23
CA TYR A 101 10.68 2.82 -13.65
C TYR A 101 10.27 1.37 -13.91
N VAL A 102 9.00 1.04 -13.65
CA VAL A 102 8.47 -0.33 -13.82
C VAL A 102 8.52 -0.75 -15.29
N ALA A 103 8.06 0.11 -16.21
CA ALA A 103 8.12 -0.15 -17.65
C ALA A 103 9.56 -0.40 -18.12
N SER A 104 10.53 0.36 -17.61
CA SER A 104 11.95 0.17 -17.97
C SER A 104 12.55 -1.15 -17.45
N LYS A 105 12.04 -1.69 -16.34
CA LYS A 105 12.55 -2.92 -15.70
C LYS A 105 11.83 -4.20 -16.16
N LEU A 106 10.53 -4.12 -16.39
CA LEU A 106 9.69 -5.28 -16.70
C LEU A 106 9.11 -5.23 -18.13
N GLY A 107 8.91 -4.04 -18.69
CA GLY A 107 8.15 -3.80 -19.92
C GLY A 107 6.76 -3.22 -19.63
N GLU A 108 6.20 -2.49 -20.59
CA GLU A 108 4.92 -1.77 -20.46
C GLU A 108 3.74 -2.70 -20.18
N GLN A 109 3.77 -3.94 -20.66
CA GLN A 109 2.73 -4.95 -20.46
C GLN A 109 2.49 -5.30 -18.99
N HIS A 110 3.44 -4.98 -18.10
CA HIS A 110 3.31 -5.22 -16.65
C HIS A 110 2.80 -3.99 -15.89
N VAL A 111 2.57 -2.86 -16.56
CA VAL A 111 2.01 -1.66 -15.94
C VAL A 111 0.50 -1.65 -16.22
N ILE A 112 -0.32 -1.53 -15.17
CA ILE A 112 -1.78 -1.50 -15.31
C ILE A 112 -2.18 -0.34 -16.24
N PRO A 113 -2.99 -0.54 -17.29
CA PRO A 113 -3.37 0.54 -18.20
C PRO A 113 -3.94 1.76 -17.47
N LEU A 114 -3.35 2.93 -17.77
CA LEU A 114 -3.79 4.22 -17.24
C LEU A 114 -4.92 4.74 -18.12
N LEU A 115 -6.12 4.85 -17.56
CA LEU A 115 -7.29 5.35 -18.27
C LEU A 115 -7.29 6.88 -18.34
N ALA A 116 -6.91 7.54 -17.24
CA ALA A 116 -6.78 8.98 -17.17
C ALA A 116 -5.93 9.40 -15.96
N ALA A 117 -5.20 10.51 -16.08
CA ALA A 117 -4.54 11.20 -14.97
C ALA A 117 -4.70 12.72 -15.15
N PRO A 118 -5.93 13.25 -14.98
CA PRO A 118 -6.21 14.64 -15.28
C PRO A 118 -5.59 15.58 -14.23
N ASP A 119 -5.49 16.86 -14.56
CA ASP A 119 -5.16 17.89 -13.56
C ASP A 119 -6.34 18.19 -12.61
N GLY A 120 -7.57 17.97 -13.08
CA GLY A 120 -8.80 18.11 -12.29
C GLY A 120 -9.84 17.06 -12.67
N PHE A 121 -10.59 16.58 -11.69
CA PHE A 121 -11.64 15.59 -11.93
C PHE A 121 -12.96 16.26 -12.29
N THR A 122 -13.17 16.48 -13.59
CA THR A 122 -14.37 17.12 -14.14
C THR A 122 -15.41 16.09 -14.59
N LYS A 123 -16.62 16.57 -14.93
CA LYS A 123 -17.71 15.70 -15.39
C LYS A 123 -17.35 15.03 -16.72
N GLU A 124 -16.68 15.74 -17.60
CA GLU A 124 -16.23 15.25 -18.91
C GLU A 124 -15.23 14.09 -18.75
N VAL A 125 -14.32 14.19 -17.76
CA VAL A 125 -13.43 13.07 -17.42
C VAL A 125 -14.25 11.87 -16.97
N PHE A 126 -15.20 12.04 -16.05
CA PHE A 126 -16.04 10.95 -15.56
C PHE A 126 -16.87 10.29 -16.65
N ASP A 127 -17.45 11.08 -17.56
CA ASP A 127 -18.27 10.59 -18.65
C ASP A 127 -17.43 9.77 -19.64
N ALA A 128 -16.17 10.16 -19.87
CA ALA A 128 -15.22 9.43 -20.73
C ALA A 128 -14.67 8.13 -20.11
N LEU A 129 -14.74 7.94 -18.79
CA LEU A 129 -14.29 6.69 -18.16
C LEU A 129 -15.16 5.49 -18.58
N PRO A 130 -14.58 4.28 -18.67
CA PRO A 130 -15.34 3.05 -18.93
C PRO A 130 -16.33 2.73 -17.80
N ASN A 131 -17.17 1.71 -17.99
CA ASN A 131 -18.16 1.31 -16.98
C ASN A 131 -17.53 0.79 -15.67
N SER A 132 -16.28 0.34 -15.70
CA SER A 132 -15.55 -0.11 -14.52
C SER A 132 -14.11 0.39 -14.54
N PHE A 133 -13.61 0.82 -13.37
CA PHE A 133 -12.28 1.40 -13.21
C PHE A 133 -11.87 1.42 -11.73
N VAL A 134 -10.61 1.74 -11.47
CA VAL A 134 -10.11 2.04 -10.12
C VAL A 134 -9.68 3.50 -10.07
N MET A 135 -10.30 4.29 -9.20
CA MET A 135 -9.88 5.66 -8.91
C MET A 135 -8.87 5.64 -7.75
N LYS A 136 -7.75 6.34 -7.91
CA LYS A 136 -6.69 6.39 -6.90
C LYS A 136 -6.15 7.81 -6.71
N ALA A 137 -5.60 8.08 -5.53
CA ALA A 137 -4.71 9.23 -5.33
C ALA A 137 -3.25 8.77 -5.20
N ASN A 138 -2.31 9.50 -5.80
CA ASN A 138 -0.92 9.06 -5.92
C ASN A 138 -0.05 9.23 -4.66
N HIS A 139 -0.48 10.06 -3.71
CA HIS A 139 0.34 10.63 -2.65
C HIS A 139 0.05 10.06 -1.25
N GLY A 140 -0.36 8.80 -1.17
CA GLY A 140 -0.62 8.13 0.10
C GLY A 140 -0.95 6.65 -0.04
N SER A 141 -1.35 6.04 1.07
CA SER A 141 -1.91 4.69 1.12
C SER A 141 -3.43 4.72 1.30
N THR A 142 -4.11 3.63 0.95
CA THR A 142 -5.58 3.43 1.07
C THR A 142 -6.48 4.35 0.24
N TYR A 143 -5.92 5.30 -0.52
CA TYR A 143 -6.68 6.18 -1.42
C TYR A 143 -7.01 5.45 -2.72
N VAL A 144 -7.93 4.50 -2.61
CA VAL A 144 -8.36 3.61 -3.69
C VAL A 144 -9.87 3.43 -3.60
N GLU A 145 -10.57 3.65 -4.71
CA GLU A 145 -11.99 3.37 -4.87
C GLU A 145 -12.17 2.46 -6.09
N VAL A 146 -12.76 1.29 -5.86
CA VAL A 146 -13.04 0.33 -6.92
C VAL A 146 -14.47 0.55 -7.42
N VAL A 147 -14.60 0.90 -8.69
CA VAL A 147 -15.89 1.08 -9.36
C VAL A 147 -16.12 -0.10 -10.30
N ARG A 148 -16.96 -1.05 -9.87
CA ARG A 148 -17.38 -2.20 -10.69
C ARG A 148 -18.48 -1.85 -11.70
N ASP A 149 -19.31 -0.87 -11.34
CA ASP A 149 -20.42 -0.38 -12.15
C ASP A 149 -20.53 1.14 -11.99
N LYS A 150 -20.25 1.88 -13.07
CA LYS A 150 -20.29 3.33 -13.10
C LYS A 150 -21.69 3.87 -12.85
N SER A 151 -22.74 3.12 -13.20
CA SER A 151 -24.13 3.54 -12.96
C SER A 151 -24.49 3.58 -11.47
N ALA A 152 -23.80 2.77 -10.65
CA ALA A 152 -24.00 2.72 -9.20
C ALA A 152 -23.26 3.83 -8.43
N ARG A 153 -22.51 4.71 -9.12
CA ARG A 153 -21.72 5.77 -8.51
C ARG A 153 -21.92 7.10 -9.23
N SER A 154 -22.29 8.15 -8.50
CA SER A 154 -22.43 9.47 -9.10
C SER A 154 -21.08 10.17 -9.26
N PHE A 155 -21.01 11.07 -10.23
CA PHE A 155 -19.85 11.97 -10.40
C PHE A 155 -19.58 12.76 -9.12
N GLU A 156 -20.62 13.28 -8.48
CA GLU A 156 -20.53 14.11 -7.28
C GLU A 156 -19.91 13.33 -6.12
N GLN A 157 -20.31 12.09 -5.89
CA GLN A 157 -19.76 11.21 -4.86
C GLN A 157 -18.26 10.97 -5.06
N LEU A 158 -17.86 10.60 -6.28
CA LEU A 158 -16.45 10.34 -6.58
C LEU A 158 -15.62 11.63 -6.53
N ARG A 159 -16.19 12.76 -6.96
CA ARG A 159 -15.54 14.08 -6.89
C ARG A 159 -15.33 14.52 -5.45
N GLU A 160 -16.31 14.33 -4.58
CA GLU A 160 -16.17 14.62 -3.15
C GLU A 160 -15.08 13.76 -2.50
N LEU A 161 -15.04 12.46 -2.82
CA LEU A 161 -14.00 11.55 -2.34
C LEU A 161 -12.61 11.96 -2.84
N ALA A 162 -12.48 12.26 -4.13
CA ALA A 162 -11.26 12.75 -4.76
C ALA A 162 -10.77 14.04 -4.09
N ASN A 163 -11.65 15.04 -3.94
CA ASN A 163 -11.34 16.29 -3.27
C ASN A 163 -10.91 16.06 -1.82
N HIS A 164 -11.59 15.15 -1.10
CA HIS A 164 -11.21 14.80 0.25
C HIS A 164 -9.78 14.25 0.29
N TRP A 165 -9.45 13.25 -0.53
CA TRP A 165 -8.09 12.69 -0.59
C TRP A 165 -7.04 13.75 -0.90
N LEU A 166 -7.29 14.64 -1.86
CA LEU A 166 -6.37 15.71 -2.25
C LEU A 166 -6.09 16.73 -1.13
N THR A 167 -6.93 16.81 -0.10
CA THR A 167 -6.69 17.67 1.09
C THR A 167 -5.82 16.99 2.15
N LEU A 168 -5.57 15.68 2.04
CA LEU A 168 -4.87 14.92 3.06
C LEU A 168 -3.36 15.04 2.90
N ASP A 169 -2.69 15.34 4.02
CA ASP A 169 -1.24 15.26 4.12
C ASP A 169 -0.88 13.91 4.75
N PHE A 170 -0.50 12.93 3.92
CA PHE A 170 -0.24 11.57 4.37
C PHE A 170 0.90 11.48 5.40
N TYR A 171 1.85 12.42 5.37
CA TYR A 171 2.88 12.52 6.40
C TYR A 171 2.30 12.89 7.78
N LYS A 172 1.23 13.67 7.83
CA LYS A 172 0.54 13.96 9.11
C LYS A 172 -0.13 12.73 9.70
N ILE A 173 -0.45 11.73 8.88
CA ILE A 173 -1.09 10.47 9.28
C ILE A 173 -0.05 9.46 9.76
N ALA A 174 0.94 9.15 8.93
CA ALA A 174 1.85 8.01 9.14
C ALA A 174 3.32 8.40 9.37
N ARG A 175 3.68 9.69 9.25
CA ARG A 175 5.06 10.22 9.30
C ARG A 175 6.01 9.63 8.26
N GLU A 176 5.45 9.06 7.20
CA GLU A 176 6.19 8.58 6.04
C GLU A 176 6.65 9.78 5.20
N LYS A 177 7.85 10.30 5.48
CA LYS A 177 8.33 11.60 5.00
C LYS A 177 8.45 11.71 3.48
N HIS A 178 8.64 10.60 2.77
CA HIS A 178 8.78 10.58 1.31
C HIS A 178 7.50 11.01 0.58
N TYR A 179 6.31 10.81 1.17
CA TYR A 179 5.05 11.30 0.58
C TYR A 179 4.94 12.84 0.55
N ARG A 180 5.68 13.58 1.40
CA ARG A 180 5.56 15.06 1.47
C ARG A 180 5.93 15.78 0.19
N GLN A 181 6.76 15.17 -0.64
CA GLN A 181 7.27 15.76 -1.88
C GLN A 181 6.41 15.45 -3.09
N ILE A 182 5.46 14.51 -2.94
CA ILE A 182 4.58 14.07 -4.02
C ILE A 182 3.48 15.11 -4.19
N LYS A 183 3.35 15.66 -5.39
CA LYS A 183 2.23 16.54 -5.74
C LYS A 183 0.94 15.72 -5.77
N PRO A 184 -0.08 16.02 -4.94
CA PRO A 184 -1.34 15.30 -4.94
C PRO A 184 -2.05 15.35 -6.29
N ARG A 185 -2.37 14.19 -6.85
CA ARG A 185 -3.16 14.01 -8.07
C ARG A 185 -4.10 12.83 -7.94
N ILE A 186 -5.18 12.87 -8.73
CA ILE A 186 -6.10 11.75 -8.93
C ILE A 186 -5.82 11.12 -10.29
N PHE A 187 -5.93 9.80 -10.35
CA PHE A 187 -5.80 9.05 -11.58
C PHE A 187 -6.70 7.82 -11.57
N PHE A 188 -6.86 7.23 -12.75
CA PHE A 188 -7.79 6.15 -13.01
C PHE A 188 -7.07 5.05 -13.77
N GLU A 189 -7.14 3.83 -13.24
CA GLU A 189 -6.57 2.63 -13.85
C GLU A 189 -7.66 1.65 -14.25
N GLN A 190 -7.32 0.80 -15.23
CA GLN A 190 -8.15 -0.34 -15.56
C GLN A 190 -8.36 -1.23 -14.33
N LEU A 191 -9.61 -1.63 -14.10
CA LEU A 191 -9.94 -2.63 -13.09
C LEU A 191 -9.46 -4.01 -13.57
N LEU A 192 -8.51 -4.59 -12.85
CA LEU A 192 -8.08 -5.97 -13.08
C LEU A 192 -9.08 -6.94 -12.45
N LEU A 193 -9.50 -7.92 -13.23
CA LEU A 193 -10.31 -9.05 -12.78
C LEU A 193 -9.65 -10.35 -13.28
N ASP A 194 -9.81 -11.43 -12.52
CA ASP A 194 -9.48 -12.78 -12.99
C ASP A 194 -10.60 -13.36 -13.88
N GLN A 195 -10.38 -14.56 -14.42
CA GLN A 195 -11.37 -15.30 -15.22
C GLN A 195 -12.73 -15.52 -14.52
N SER A 196 -12.79 -15.44 -13.18
CA SER A 196 -14.02 -15.56 -12.41
C SER A 196 -14.72 -14.22 -12.14
N GLY A 197 -14.19 -13.12 -12.69
CA GLY A 197 -14.71 -11.77 -12.49
C GLY A 197 -14.42 -11.20 -11.09
N GLN A 198 -13.45 -11.78 -10.37
CA GLN A 198 -13.04 -11.31 -9.06
C GLN A 198 -11.76 -10.47 -9.13
N ILE A 199 -11.60 -9.57 -8.15
CA ILE A 199 -10.38 -8.78 -8.02
C ILE A 199 -9.27 -9.74 -7.59
N PRO A 200 -8.13 -9.79 -8.30
CA PRO A 200 -7.07 -10.73 -7.98
C PRO A 200 -6.46 -10.46 -6.60
N ALA A 201 -5.92 -11.51 -5.98
CA ALA A 201 -5.17 -11.40 -4.74
C ALA A 201 -3.92 -10.50 -4.91
N ASP A 202 -3.56 -9.79 -3.83
CA ASP A 202 -2.29 -9.06 -3.78
C ASP A 202 -1.16 -10.03 -3.42
N TYR A 203 -0.12 -10.08 -4.25
CA TYR A 203 1.14 -10.73 -3.94
C TYR A 203 2.12 -9.67 -3.45
N LYS A 204 2.39 -9.66 -2.14
CA LYS A 204 3.31 -8.71 -1.51
C LYS A 204 4.63 -9.39 -1.21
N LEU A 205 5.60 -9.19 -2.10
CA LEU A 205 6.92 -9.81 -2.03
C LEU A 205 7.86 -8.91 -1.23
N HIS A 206 8.14 -9.29 0.02
CA HIS A 206 9.16 -8.65 0.84
C HIS A 206 10.54 -9.10 0.38
N CYS A 207 11.26 -8.23 -0.34
CA CYS A 207 12.57 -8.52 -0.90
C CYS A 207 13.69 -7.92 -0.04
N PHE A 208 14.57 -8.76 0.47
CA PHE A 208 15.73 -8.39 1.27
C PHE A 208 17.03 -8.66 0.50
N GLY A 209 17.96 -7.71 0.49
CA GLY A 209 19.27 -7.85 -0.16
C GLY A 209 19.23 -7.84 -1.69
N GLY A 210 18.30 -7.12 -2.32
CA GLY A 210 18.16 -7.05 -3.78
C GLY A 210 19.45 -6.68 -4.52
N ARG A 211 20.20 -5.71 -3.99
CA ARG A 211 21.51 -5.28 -4.52
C ARG A 211 22.59 -6.36 -4.57
N SER A 212 22.45 -7.43 -3.78
CA SER A 212 23.37 -8.57 -3.85
C SER A 212 23.17 -9.43 -5.10
N GLY A 213 22.08 -9.23 -5.84
CA GLY A 213 21.64 -10.08 -6.95
C GLY A 213 20.97 -11.39 -6.51
N ARG A 214 20.93 -11.68 -5.20
CA ARG A 214 20.31 -12.89 -4.63
C ARG A 214 19.38 -12.52 -3.46
N PRO A 215 18.25 -11.83 -3.72
CA PRO A 215 17.36 -11.41 -2.66
C PRO A 215 16.74 -12.59 -1.93
N HIS A 216 16.61 -12.45 -0.60
CA HIS A 216 15.74 -13.29 0.19
C HIS A 216 14.30 -12.76 0.07
N ILE A 217 13.34 -13.63 -0.25
CA ILE A 217 11.96 -13.22 -0.59
C ILE A 217 10.98 -13.97 0.29
N TYR A 218 10.10 -13.22 0.95
CA TYR A 218 8.88 -13.74 1.57
C TYR A 218 7.66 -13.17 0.85
N ILE A 219 6.63 -13.99 0.66
CA ILE A 219 5.42 -13.65 -0.09
C ILE A 219 4.26 -13.59 0.89
N LEU A 220 3.68 -12.41 1.09
CA LEU A 220 2.38 -12.26 1.74
C LEU A 220 1.30 -12.22 0.66
N VAL A 221 0.42 -13.21 0.64
CA VAL A 221 -0.75 -13.26 -0.25
C VAL A 221 -1.94 -12.72 0.52
N ILE A 222 -2.54 -11.63 0.03
CA ILE A 222 -3.80 -11.11 0.57
C ILE A 222 -4.93 -11.48 -0.38
N SER A 223 -5.74 -12.48 0.01
CA SER A 223 -6.93 -12.86 -0.72
C SER A 223 -8.13 -12.03 -0.27
N ASP A 224 -9.10 -11.84 -1.17
CA ASP A 224 -10.37 -11.16 -0.90
C ASP A 224 -10.20 -9.79 -0.20
N ARG A 225 -9.22 -8.99 -0.63
CA ARG A 225 -8.88 -7.69 -0.01
C ARG A 225 -10.07 -6.73 0.12
N PHE A 226 -11.01 -6.79 -0.82
CA PHE A 226 -12.16 -5.89 -0.88
C PHE A 226 -13.48 -6.58 -0.52
N GLY A 227 -13.45 -7.85 -0.15
CA GLY A 227 -14.63 -8.60 0.28
C GLY A 227 -14.68 -8.83 1.79
N SER A 228 -15.67 -9.60 2.22
CA SER A 228 -15.95 -9.85 3.64
C SER A 228 -15.01 -10.87 4.28
N ASN A 229 -14.20 -11.56 3.49
CA ASN A 229 -13.39 -12.69 3.90
C ASN A 229 -11.90 -12.50 3.64
N THR A 230 -11.38 -11.26 3.78
CA THR A 230 -9.94 -10.98 3.61
C THR A 230 -9.08 -11.92 4.47
N ARG A 231 -8.04 -12.50 3.86
CA ARG A 231 -7.04 -13.35 4.53
C ARG A 231 -5.64 -12.94 4.14
N GLY A 232 -4.66 -13.35 4.94
CA GLY A 232 -3.24 -13.09 4.71
C GLY A 232 -2.43 -14.33 5.03
N ASP A 233 -1.87 -14.96 4.01
CA ASP A 233 -1.04 -16.16 4.11
C ASP A 233 0.39 -15.83 3.68
N ILE A 234 1.37 -16.38 4.39
CA ILE A 234 2.78 -16.04 4.18
C ILE A 234 3.54 -17.28 3.73
N TYR A 235 4.36 -17.11 2.70
CA TYR A 235 5.16 -18.17 2.10
C TYR A 235 6.61 -17.73 1.95
N ASP A 236 7.52 -18.69 1.89
CA ASP A 236 8.85 -18.47 1.34
C ASP A 236 8.83 -18.47 -0.21
N ALA A 237 10.00 -18.28 -0.83
CA ALA A 237 10.13 -18.25 -2.28
C ALA A 237 9.84 -19.61 -2.97
N ASP A 238 9.87 -20.72 -2.24
CA ASP A 238 9.58 -22.07 -2.75
C ASP A 238 8.10 -22.44 -2.57
N TRP A 239 7.28 -21.50 -2.08
CA TRP A 239 5.87 -21.67 -1.75
C TRP A 239 5.60 -22.55 -0.52
N ASN A 240 6.57 -22.67 0.39
CA ASN A 240 6.31 -23.31 1.68
C ASN A 240 5.55 -22.32 2.56
N HIS A 241 4.38 -22.72 3.05
CA HIS A 241 3.58 -21.91 3.97
C HIS A 241 4.30 -21.74 5.31
N LEU A 242 4.35 -20.51 5.81
CA LEU A 242 5.01 -20.14 7.05
C LEU A 242 3.96 -19.91 8.14
N ASP A 243 4.16 -20.52 9.31
CA ASP A 243 3.30 -20.31 10.48
C ASP A 243 3.59 -18.95 11.14
N MET A 244 3.14 -17.90 10.47
CA MET A 244 3.25 -16.52 10.92
C MET A 244 2.18 -15.62 10.31
N ALA A 245 1.94 -14.47 10.94
CA ALA A 245 1.08 -13.42 10.45
C ALA A 245 1.77 -12.05 10.55
N ILE A 246 1.41 -11.16 9.62
CA ILE A 246 1.84 -9.75 9.60
C ILE A 246 0.59 -8.87 9.63
N GLY A 247 0.53 -7.96 10.60
CA GLY A 247 -0.58 -7.04 10.76
C GLY A 247 -1.85 -7.74 11.24
N ALA A 248 -3.00 -7.30 10.72
CA ALA A 248 -4.32 -7.73 11.18
C ALA A 248 -4.94 -8.87 10.36
N TYR A 249 -4.23 -9.39 9.35
CA TYR A 249 -4.78 -10.42 8.47
C TYR A 249 -4.81 -11.76 9.19
N LYS A 250 -5.99 -12.39 9.17
CA LYS A 250 -6.14 -13.76 9.64
C LYS A 250 -5.61 -14.71 8.56
N PRO A 251 -4.87 -15.76 8.94
CA PRO A 251 -4.51 -16.84 8.02
C PRO A 251 -5.75 -17.54 7.47
N SER A 252 -5.64 -18.06 6.26
CA SER A 252 -6.64 -18.91 5.66
C SER A 252 -6.69 -20.26 6.39
N PRO A 253 -7.88 -20.84 6.64
CA PRO A 253 -7.98 -22.21 7.16
C PRO A 253 -7.33 -23.23 6.22
N GLU A 254 -7.43 -22.96 4.91
CA GLU A 254 -6.82 -23.73 3.83
C GLU A 254 -6.03 -22.76 2.95
N PRO A 255 -4.68 -22.77 3.03
CA PRO A 255 -3.83 -21.91 2.22
C PRO A 255 -3.99 -22.21 0.72
N ALA A 256 -3.88 -21.17 -0.11
CA ALA A 256 -4.04 -21.29 -1.55
C ALA A 256 -2.96 -22.19 -2.20
N PRO A 257 -3.30 -22.91 -3.29
CA PRO A 257 -2.31 -23.70 -4.02
C PRO A 257 -1.23 -22.81 -4.63
N ARG A 258 -0.06 -23.41 -4.88
CA ARG A 258 1.04 -22.74 -5.60
C ARG A 258 0.57 -22.20 -6.95
N PRO A 259 0.75 -20.91 -7.25
CA PRO A 259 0.36 -20.36 -8.54
C PRO A 259 1.26 -20.94 -9.64
N ALA A 260 0.66 -21.24 -10.79
CA ALA A 260 1.38 -21.85 -11.91
C ALA A 260 2.51 -20.94 -12.45
N ASN A 261 2.35 -19.62 -12.33
CA ASN A 261 3.33 -18.62 -12.76
C ASN A 261 4.24 -18.10 -11.63
N LEU A 262 4.41 -18.83 -10.52
CA LEU A 262 5.24 -18.39 -9.37
C LEU A 262 6.63 -17.89 -9.80
N ASP A 263 7.30 -18.62 -10.70
CA ASP A 263 8.65 -18.28 -11.15
C ASP A 263 8.69 -16.92 -11.87
N ALA A 264 7.63 -16.59 -12.61
CA ALA A 264 7.48 -15.30 -13.25
C ALA A 264 7.21 -14.19 -12.22
N ILE A 265 6.38 -14.44 -11.21
CA ILE A 265 6.12 -13.50 -10.09
C ILE A 265 7.44 -13.18 -9.36
N LEU A 266 8.20 -14.22 -8.99
CA LEU A 266 9.51 -14.07 -8.34
C LEU A 266 10.52 -13.35 -9.26
N SER A 267 10.54 -13.68 -10.55
CA SER A 267 11.42 -13.00 -11.51
C SER A 267 11.10 -11.51 -11.62
N ALA A 268 9.82 -11.12 -11.63
CA ALA A 268 9.42 -9.72 -11.67
C ALA A 268 9.86 -8.98 -10.40
N ALA A 269 9.63 -9.58 -9.23
CA ALA A 269 10.07 -9.00 -7.96
C ALA A 269 11.60 -8.86 -7.87
N ARG A 270 12.38 -9.85 -8.33
CA ARG A 270 13.85 -9.77 -8.38
C ARG A 270 14.35 -8.61 -9.24
N LYS A 271 13.74 -8.40 -10.42
CA LYS A 271 14.10 -7.28 -11.31
C LYS A 271 13.79 -5.92 -10.68
N LEU A 272 12.62 -5.80 -10.04
CA LEU A 272 12.18 -4.55 -9.42
C LEU A 272 12.95 -4.22 -8.13
N CYS A 273 13.40 -5.23 -7.37
CA CYS A 273 14.11 -5.02 -6.12
C CYS A 273 15.63 -4.88 -6.25
N ALA A 274 16.19 -5.08 -7.45
CA ALA A 274 17.63 -5.14 -7.71
C ALA A 274 18.41 -3.91 -7.23
N ASP A 275 17.77 -2.74 -7.16
CA ASP A 275 18.42 -1.48 -6.77
C ASP A 275 18.34 -1.20 -5.25
N PHE A 276 17.74 -2.08 -4.45
CA PHE A 276 17.45 -1.83 -3.03
C PHE A 276 17.94 -2.93 -2.08
N ASP A 277 18.34 -2.55 -0.86
CA ASP A 277 18.58 -3.53 0.22
C ASP A 277 17.29 -4.07 0.80
N TYR A 278 16.22 -3.27 0.77
CA TYR A 278 14.90 -3.70 1.15
C TYR A 278 13.84 -2.89 0.41
N VAL A 279 12.92 -3.60 -0.25
CA VAL A 279 11.68 -3.07 -0.80
C VAL A 279 10.63 -4.17 -0.78
N ARG A 280 9.38 -3.82 -0.50
CA ARG A 280 8.26 -4.71 -0.77
C ARG A 280 7.72 -4.42 -2.16
N VAL A 281 7.68 -5.45 -2.99
CA VAL A 281 7.14 -5.38 -4.35
C VAL A 281 5.75 -5.97 -4.32
N ASP A 282 4.74 -5.14 -4.58
CA ASP A 282 3.35 -5.56 -4.64
C ASP A 282 2.97 -5.84 -6.09
N LEU A 283 2.49 -7.04 -6.37
CA LEU A 283 2.09 -7.52 -7.70
C LEU A 283 0.66 -8.06 -7.67
N TYR A 284 -0.01 -7.98 -8.80
CA TYR A 284 -1.21 -8.76 -9.12
C TYR A 284 -0.85 -9.83 -10.13
N ALA A 285 -1.47 -11.02 -10.02
CA ALA A 285 -1.23 -12.12 -10.93
C ALA A 285 -2.50 -12.79 -11.50
N PRO A 286 -3.46 -12.04 -12.06
CA PRO A 286 -4.66 -12.64 -12.66
C PRO A 286 -4.29 -13.49 -13.88
N ASP A 287 -4.84 -14.69 -13.96
CA ASP A 287 -4.76 -15.56 -15.15
C ASP A 287 -3.33 -15.75 -15.71
N ASN A 288 -2.38 -15.93 -14.80
CA ASN A 288 -0.94 -16.07 -15.09
C ASN A 288 -0.24 -14.82 -15.68
N GLN A 289 -0.96 -13.71 -15.88
CA GLN A 289 -0.35 -12.42 -16.21
C GLN A 289 0.22 -11.76 -14.95
N ILE A 290 1.12 -10.79 -15.10
CA ILE A 290 1.72 -10.08 -13.96
C ILE A 290 1.53 -8.59 -14.16
N TYR A 291 0.96 -7.93 -13.15
CA TYR A 291 0.81 -6.49 -13.13
C TYR A 291 1.46 -5.91 -11.87
N PHE A 292 2.14 -4.79 -12.02
CA PHE A 292 2.69 -4.03 -10.93
C PHE A 292 1.59 -3.32 -10.14
N GLY A 293 1.64 -3.45 -8.80
CA GLY A 293 0.79 -2.72 -7.87
C GLY A 293 1.51 -1.51 -7.26
N GLU A 294 2.58 -1.76 -6.49
CA GLU A 294 3.32 -0.72 -5.74
C GLU A 294 4.74 -1.17 -5.38
N LEU A 295 5.65 -0.19 -5.21
CA LEU A 295 6.88 -0.37 -4.43
C LEU A 295 6.70 0.27 -3.06
N THR A 296 6.71 -0.53 -1.99
CA THR A 296 6.58 -0.03 -0.63
C THR A 296 7.92 -0.09 0.09
N PHE A 297 8.47 1.07 0.42
CA PHE A 297 9.75 1.18 1.12
C PHE A 297 9.61 1.11 2.64
N THR A 298 8.44 1.46 3.18
CA THR A 298 8.18 1.66 4.61
C THR A 298 6.85 1.01 5.03
N PRO A 299 6.70 -0.31 4.85
CA PRO A 299 5.42 -0.99 5.05
C PRO A 299 4.83 -0.75 6.44
N GLY A 300 3.54 -0.44 6.47
CA GLY A 300 2.76 -0.06 7.65
C GLY A 300 3.47 0.94 8.56
N ALA A 301 4.25 1.85 7.98
CA ALA A 301 5.03 2.86 8.66
C ALA A 301 5.97 2.34 9.78
N GLY A 302 6.37 1.06 9.73
CA GLY A 302 7.21 0.44 10.76
C GLY A 302 6.49 0.14 12.06
N VAL A 303 5.17 -0.07 11.99
CA VAL A 303 4.33 -0.44 13.14
C VAL A 303 3.39 -1.62 12.81
N LEU A 304 3.87 -2.59 12.03
CA LEU A 304 3.13 -3.82 11.73
C LEU A 304 3.49 -4.91 12.74
N PRO A 305 2.57 -5.38 13.58
CA PRO A 305 2.85 -6.49 14.49
C PRO A 305 3.11 -7.77 13.70
N PHE A 306 4.12 -8.52 14.13
CA PHE A 306 4.42 -9.87 13.65
C PHE A 306 3.93 -10.86 14.70
N THR A 307 3.33 -11.96 14.26
CA THR A 307 2.97 -13.08 15.13
C THR A 307 3.60 -14.35 14.56
N PRO A 308 4.56 -15.00 15.23
CA PRO A 308 5.14 -14.59 16.52
C PRO A 308 6.08 -13.38 16.37
N ASP A 309 6.27 -12.64 17.47
CA ASP A 309 7.06 -11.39 17.52
C ASP A 309 8.53 -11.59 17.14
N ARG A 310 9.10 -12.77 17.39
CA ARG A 310 10.48 -13.14 17.03
C ARG A 310 10.78 -12.89 15.54
N ILE A 311 9.79 -12.98 14.66
CA ILE A 311 10.00 -12.76 13.23
C ILE A 311 10.40 -11.31 12.93
N ASP A 312 9.91 -10.33 13.69
CA ASP A 312 10.33 -8.93 13.57
C ASP A 312 11.84 -8.77 13.82
N TYR A 313 12.42 -9.57 14.73
CA TYR A 313 13.87 -9.60 14.97
C TYR A 313 14.62 -10.36 13.88
N GLU A 314 14.08 -11.48 13.40
CA GLU A 314 14.69 -12.27 12.33
C GLU A 314 14.78 -11.46 11.03
N TRP A 315 13.68 -10.83 10.61
CA TRP A 315 13.66 -9.95 9.45
C TRP A 315 14.51 -8.70 9.65
N GLY A 316 14.65 -8.22 10.90
CA GLY A 316 15.58 -7.15 11.26
C GLY A 316 17.02 -7.45 10.87
N LYS A 317 17.47 -8.71 10.96
CA LYS A 317 18.83 -9.13 10.56
C LYS A 317 19.06 -9.10 9.05
N LEU A 318 17.99 -9.17 8.25
CA LEU A 318 18.05 -9.18 6.79
C LEU A 318 18.19 -7.79 6.18
N VAL A 319 17.86 -6.74 6.94
CA VAL A 319 18.00 -5.33 6.51
C VAL A 319 19.31 -4.76 7.06
N PRO A 320 20.17 -4.14 6.25
CA PRO A 320 21.40 -3.50 6.73
C PRO A 320 21.16 -2.36 7.73
N ASP A 321 22.13 -2.09 8.60
CA ASP A 321 22.05 -1.02 9.61
C ASP A 321 22.26 0.38 9.03
N ALA A 322 22.95 0.47 7.89
CA ALA A 322 23.15 1.70 7.13
C ALA A 322 22.44 1.56 5.78
N PHE A 323 21.48 2.46 5.51
CA PHE A 323 20.90 2.58 4.18
C PHE A 323 21.92 3.24 3.25
N LEU A 324 22.68 2.43 2.51
CA LEU A 324 23.51 2.94 1.43
C LEU A 324 22.59 3.32 0.26
N SER A 325 22.81 4.42 -0.44
CA SER A 325 22.06 4.74 -1.67
C SER A 325 23.03 4.96 -2.82
N ASN A 326 23.08 3.99 -3.73
CA ASN A 326 23.68 4.19 -5.04
C ASN A 326 22.51 4.41 -6.01
N ARG A 327 22.50 5.56 -6.70
CA ARG A 327 21.42 6.00 -7.58
C ARG A 327 21.77 5.68 -9.04
N PRO A 328 21.12 4.72 -9.71
CA PRO A 328 21.06 4.72 -11.16
C PRO A 328 20.12 5.86 -11.62
N PRO A 329 20.46 6.63 -12.67
CA PRO A 329 19.53 7.61 -13.24
C PRO A 329 18.32 6.91 -13.87
N LEU A 330 17.12 7.45 -13.67
CA LEU A 330 15.90 6.97 -14.32
C LEU A 330 15.84 7.49 -15.77
N PRO A 331 15.34 6.69 -16.73
CA PRO A 331 15.01 7.17 -18.05
C PRO A 331 13.79 8.10 -17.99
N ILE A 332 13.92 9.30 -18.56
CA ILE A 332 12.81 10.26 -18.72
C ILE A 332 11.88 9.70 -19.80
N LEU A 333 10.61 9.44 -19.47
CA LEU A 333 9.58 9.18 -20.47
C LEU A 333 9.38 10.46 -21.28
N SER A 334 9.65 10.42 -22.57
CA SER A 334 9.34 11.52 -23.48
C SER A 334 7.83 11.64 -23.65
N ASP A 335 7.27 12.78 -23.26
CA ASP A 335 5.92 13.17 -23.68
C ASP A 335 5.92 13.35 -25.20
N ASN A 336 5.52 12.33 -25.95
CA ASN A 336 5.15 12.46 -27.35
C ASN A 336 3.97 11.52 -27.65
N PRO A 337 2.73 12.04 -27.68
CA PRO A 337 1.67 11.38 -28.41
C PRO A 337 1.92 11.61 -29.91
N ALA A 338 2.06 10.52 -30.67
CA ALA A 338 1.85 10.53 -32.11
C ALA A 338 0.39 10.20 -32.41
#